data_AF-A0AAV5ZPI3-F1
#
_entry.id   AF-A0AAV5ZPI3-F1
#
_cell.length_a   1.000
_cell.length_b   1.000
_cell.length_c   1.000
_cell.angle_alpha   90.00
_cell.angle_beta   90.00
_cell.angle_gamma   90.00
#
_symmetry.space_group_name_H-M   'P 1'
#
loop_
_entity.id
_entity.type
_entity.pdbx_description
1 polymer ?
#
loop_
_entity_poly.entity_id
_entity_poly.type
_entity_poly.pdbx_seq_one_letter_code
_entity_poly.pdbx_strand_id
1 'polypeptide(L)' 'MIRVELTRDEAGLLRELLTVYLADYRREVAGTESPEFRHSLQRRCNFIEEFVRRLERASA' A
#
# COMPACT_ATOMS: atom_id res chain seq x y z
N MET A 1 -20.68 5.32 0.00
CA MET A 1 -19.64 4.37 -0.45
C MET A 1 -19.21 4.78 -1.83
N ILE A 2 -17.91 4.85 -2.10
CA ILE A 2 -17.37 5.21 -3.42
C ILE A 2 -16.91 3.91 -4.10
N ARG A 3 -17.26 3.73 -5.38
CA ARG A 3 -16.84 2.59 -6.20
C ARG A 3 -15.89 3.10 -7.28
N VAL A 4 -14.75 2.45 -7.40
CA VAL A 4 -13.77 2.66 -8.47
C VAL A 4 -13.62 1.33 -9.20
N GLU A 5 -13.76 1.37 -10.51
CA GLU A 5 -13.59 0.20 -11.36
C GLU A 5 -12.20 0.26 -12.02
N LEU A 6 -11.53 -0.88 -12.06
CA LEU A 6 -10.21 -1.02 -12.67
C LEU A 6 -10.29 -2.16 -13.67
N THR A 7 -9.66 -1.97 -14.82
CA THR A 7 -9.31 -3.08 -15.71
C THR A 7 -8.28 -3.98 -15.05
N ARG A 8 -8.09 -5.18 -15.61
CA ARG A 8 -7.08 -6.14 -15.13
C ARG A 8 -5.67 -5.55 -15.19
N ASP A 9 -5.36 -4.82 -16.27
CA ASP A 9 -4.05 -4.20 -16.48
C ASP A 9 -3.81 -3.05 -15.50
N GLU A 10 -4.81 -2.19 -15.27
CA GLU A 10 -4.73 -1.12 -14.26
C GLU A 10 -4.56 -1.68 -12.85
N ALA A 11 -5.28 -2.76 -12.51
CA ALA A 11 -5.15 -3.42 -11.22
C ALA A 11 -3.74 -4.03 -11.03
N GLY A 12 -3.18 -4.62 -12.08
CA GLY A 12 -1.80 -5.14 -12.09
C GLY A 12 -0.76 -4.04 -11.89
N LEU A 13 -0.84 -2.97 -12.69
CA LEU A 13 0.06 -1.82 -12.60
C LEU A 13 -0.02 -1.14 -11.23
N LEU A 14 -1.23 -0.93 -10.71
CA LEU A 14 -1.42 -0.33 -9.39
C LEU A 14 -0.83 -1.20 -8.28
N ARG A 15 -0.97 -2.53 -8.37
CA ARG A 15 -0.34 -3.46 -7.43
C ARG A 15 1.18 -3.33 -7.43
N GLU A 16 1.79 -3.27 -8.62
CA GLU A 16 3.25 -3.15 -8.75
C GLU A 16 3.75 -1.84 -8.14
N LEU A 17 3.13 -0.70 -8.51
CA LEU A 17 3.48 0.61 -7.98
C LEU A 17 3.37 0.65 -6.46
N LEU A 18 2.24 0.17 -5.90
CA LEU A 18 2.02 0.16 -4.46
C LEU A 18 2.98 -0.77 -3.72
N THR A 19 3.41 -1.86 -4.34
CA THR A 19 4.40 -2.78 -3.75
C THR A 19 5.78 -2.12 -3.62
N VAL A 20 6.20 -1.36 -4.64
CA VAL A 20 7.44 -0.56 -4.58
C VAL A 20 7.35 0.49 -3.48
N TYR A 21 6.26 1.27 -3.46
CA TYR A 21 6.05 2.28 -2.42
C TYR A 21 6.00 1.69 -1.01
N LEU A 22 5.40 0.50 -0.83
CA LEU A 22 5.35 -0.17 0.47
C LEU A 22 6.75 -0.51 1.00
N ALA A 23 7.68 -0.91 0.13
CA ALA A 23 9.06 -1.17 0.53
C ALA A 23 9.75 0.09 1.06
N ASP A 24 9.54 1.23 0.40
CA ASP A 24 10.12 2.51 0.83
C ASP A 24 9.53 2.98 2.16
N TYR A 25 8.21 2.90 2.33
CA TYR A 25 7.54 3.21 3.58
C TYR A 25 8.02 2.33 4.75
N ARG A 26 8.25 1.04 4.52
CA ARG A 26 8.79 0.13 5.55
C ARG A 26 10.19 0.56 6.00
N ARG A 27 11.04 1.01 5.08
CA ARG A 27 12.36 1.58 5.44
C ARG A 27 12.22 2.86 6.24
N GLU A 28 11.30 3.74 5.85
CA GLU A 28 11.06 5.02 6.55
C GLU A 28 10.53 4.80 7.97
N VAL A 29 9.59 3.86 8.16
CA VAL A 29 9.09 3.45 9.49
C VAL A 29 10.25 3.00 10.38
N ALA A 30 11.14 2.16 9.87
CA ALA A 30 12.27 1.62 10.63
C ALA A 30 13.29 2.71 11.01
N GLY A 31 13.48 3.71 10.14
CA GLY A 31 14.41 4.83 10.38
C GLY A 31 13.84 6.00 11.17
N THR A 32 12.53 6.04 11.43
CA THR A 32 11.89 7.20 12.07
C THR A 32 11.95 7.12 13.60
N GLU A 33 12.57 8.08 14.28
CA GLU A 33 12.63 8.11 15.76
C GLU A 33 11.39 8.71 16.43
N SER A 34 10.72 9.68 15.80
CA SER A 34 9.48 10.26 16.34
C SER A 34 8.37 9.21 16.39
N PRO A 35 7.83 8.87 17.58
CA PRO A 35 6.77 7.88 17.72
C PRO A 35 5.50 8.24 16.94
N GLU A 36 5.08 9.50 17.00
CA GLU A 36 3.87 9.99 16.35
C GLU A 36 3.99 9.89 14.83
N PHE A 37 5.14 10.29 14.30
CA PHE A 37 5.40 10.19 12.87
C PHE A 37 5.51 8.73 12.43
N ARG A 38 6.21 7.89 13.19
CA ARG A 38 6.30 6.44 12.94
C ARG A 38 4.92 5.78 12.91
N HIS A 39 4.03 6.13 13.84
CA HIS A 39 2.65 5.64 13.85
C HIS A 39 1.88 6.08 12.60
N SER A 40 2.09 7.31 12.12
CA SER A 40 1.47 7.78 10.89
C SER A 40 1.93 7.00 9.66
N LEU A 41 3.24 6.69 9.57
CA LEU A 41 3.82 5.88 8.52
C LEU A 41 3.31 4.43 8.58
N GLN A 42 3.25 3.84 9.78
CA GLN A 42 2.72 2.48 9.96
C GLN A 42 1.26 2.35 9.51
N ARG A 43 0.40 3.36 9.78
CA ARG A 43 -0.98 3.35 9.27
C ARG A 43 -1.03 3.33 7.74
N ARG A 44 -0.14 4.08 7.07
CA ARG A 44 -0.03 4.08 5.61
C ARG A 44 0.48 2.73 5.09
N CYS A 45 1.50 2.14 5.71
CA CYS A 45 1.96 0.78 5.38
C CYS A 45 0.83 -0.23 5.43
N ASN A 46 0.08 -0.25 6.54
CA ASN A 46 -1.00 -1.21 6.75
C ASN A 46 -2.10 -1.05 5.69
N PHE A 47 -2.48 0.20 5.39
CA PHE A 47 -3.45 0.48 4.33
C PHE A 47 -2.98 -0.04 2.97
N ILE A 48 -1.73 0.26 2.57
CA ILE A 48 -1.18 -0.17 1.28
C ILE A 48 -1.11 -1.70 1.21
N GLU A 49 -0.67 -2.35 2.29
CA GLU A 49 -0.57 -3.81 2.36
C GLU A 49 -1.94 -4.48 2.23
N GLU A 50 -2.96 -3.98 2.92
CA GLU A 50 -4.33 -4.48 2.78
C GLU A 50 -4.89 -4.25 1.38
N PHE A 51 -4.60 -3.09 0.78
CA PHE A 51 -5.08 -2.75 -0.56
C PHE A 51 -4.43 -3.62 -1.64
N VAL A 52 -3.11 -3.87 -1.56
CA VAL A 52 -2.39 -4.80 -2.43
C VAL A 52 -2.99 -6.20 -2.34
N ARG A 53 -3.24 -6.72 -1.13
CA ARG A 53 -3.89 -8.04 -0.94
C ARG A 53 -5.31 -8.10 -1.53
N ARG A 54 -6.01 -6.97 -1.62
CA ARG A 54 -7.32 -6.91 -2.29
C ARG A 54 -7.18 -6.92 -3.80
N LEU A 55 -6.19 -6.22 -4.35
CA LEU A 55 -5.88 -6.26 -5.78
C LEU A 55 -5.44 -7.67 -6.22
N GLU A 56 -4.62 -8.37 -5.43
CA GLU A 56 -4.22 -9.76 -5.69
C GLU A 56 -5.43 -10.70 -5.75
N ARG A 57 -6.34 -10.60 -4.78
CA ARG A 57 -7.57 -11.42 -4.76
C ARG A 57 -8.54 -11.10 -5.89
N ALA A 58 -8.52 -9.87 -6.41
CA ALA A 58 -9.38 -9.46 -7.52
C ALA A 58 -8.77 -9.77 -8.90
N SER A 59 -7.46 -10.01 -8.98
CA SER A 59 -6.73 -10.30 -10.22
C SER A 59 -6.40 -11.78 -10.44
N ALA A 60 -6.42 -12.59 -9.37
CA ALA A 60 -6.39 -14.05 -9.43
C ALA A 60 -7.64 -14.62 -10.12
#